data_AF-A0A2V5TVM9-F1
#
_entry.id   AF-A0A2V5TVM9-F1
#
_cell.length_a   1.000
_cell.length_b   1.000
_cell.length_c   1.000
_cell.angle_alpha   90.00
_cell.angle_beta   90.00
_cell.angle_gamma   90.00
#
_symmetry.space_group_name_H-M   'P 1'
#
loop_
_entity.id
_entity.type
_entity.pdbx_description
1 polymer ?
#
loop_
_entity_poly.entity_id
_entity_poly.type
_entity_poly.pdbx_seq_one_letter_code
_entity_poly.pdbx_strand_id
1 'polypeptide(L)'
;MRLLYSLTRTLCGWWLLFSLPGLARDYRFDGSMSEEVLRSYLSGSMTTMYLLTGHGDFDDNLRMLTNCGVKFAGRAVYQWGREESGAPAIPRKLEGAKERAAKIH
;
A
#
# COMPACT_ATOMS: atom_id res chain seq x y z
N MET A 1 -35.05 10.39 49.05
CA MET A 1 -34.79 10.83 47.66
C MET A 1 -33.38 10.43 47.20
N ARG A 2 -33.07 9.12 47.16
CA ARG A 2 -31.77 8.57 46.70
C ARG A 2 -31.83 7.99 45.27
N LEU A 3 -33.00 7.98 44.63
CA LEU A 3 -33.21 7.36 43.32
C LEU A 3 -32.97 8.29 42.11
N LEU A 4 -32.81 9.61 42.31
CA LEU A 4 -32.59 10.56 41.20
C LEU A 4 -31.12 10.73 40.78
N TYR A 5 -30.17 10.16 41.54
CA TYR A 5 -28.73 10.22 41.21
C TYR A 5 -28.25 9.07 40.32
N SER A 6 -29.10 8.06 40.05
CA SER A 6 -28.69 6.84 39.32
C SER A 6 -28.88 6.94 37.81
N LEU A 7 -29.81 7.78 37.33
CA LEU A 7 -30.14 7.88 35.90
C LEU A 7 -29.28 8.90 35.14
N THR A 8 -28.61 9.82 35.84
CA THR A 8 -27.73 10.83 35.24
C THR A 8 -26.31 10.34 34.98
N ARG A 9 -25.88 9.23 35.62
CA ARG A 9 -24.55 8.63 35.39
C ARG A 9 -24.48 7.74 34.14
N THR A 10 -25.60 7.19 33.69
CA THR A 10 -25.64 6.27 32.55
C THR A 10 -25.64 6.99 31.20
N LEU A 11 -26.25 8.18 31.11
CA LEU A 11 -26.33 8.95 29.86
C LEU A 11 -25.00 9.63 29.49
N CYS A 12 -24.20 10.04 30.48
CA CYS A 12 -22.88 10.67 30.24
C CYS A 12 -21.83 9.65 29.76
N GLY A 13 -21.89 8.41 30.27
CA GLY A 13 -20.98 7.32 29.87
C GLY A 13 -21.20 6.83 28.43
N TRP A 14 -22.44 6.87 27.93
CA TRP A 14 -22.75 6.51 26.55
C TRP A 14 -22.36 7.59 25.54
N TRP A 15 -22.43 8.87 25.91
CA TRP A 15 -21.96 9.96 25.04
C TRP A 15 -20.44 9.94 24.85
N LEU A 16 -19.67 9.63 25.90
CA LEU A 16 -18.21 9.52 25.83
C LEU A 16 -17.71 8.34 24.98
N LEU A 17 -18.49 7.26 24.90
CA LEU A 17 -18.18 6.10 24.04
C LEU A 17 -18.50 6.37 22.55
N PHE A 18 -19.46 7.25 22.26
CA PHE A 18 -19.83 7.63 20.89
C PHE A 18 -18.97 8.77 20.31
N SER A 19 -18.23 9.49 21.16
CA SER A 19 -17.47 10.68 20.76
C SER A 19 -15.96 10.48 20.73
N LEU A 20 -15.46 9.25 20.81
CA LEU A 20 -14.07 8.98 20.45
C LEU A 20 -14.03 8.87 18.92
N PRO A 21 -13.64 9.92 18.16
CA PRO A 21 -13.21 9.68 16.80
C PRO A 21 -12.11 8.64 16.94
N GLY A 22 -12.32 7.45 16.37
CA GLY A 22 -11.23 6.49 16.25
C GLY A 22 -10.09 7.28 15.65
N LEU A 23 -9.02 7.50 16.42
CA LEU A 23 -7.96 8.46 16.11
C LEU A 23 -7.45 8.08 14.73
N ALA A 24 -7.93 8.76 13.69
CA ALA A 24 -7.65 8.36 12.33
C ALA A 24 -6.15 8.56 12.17
N ARG A 25 -5.41 7.45 12.02
CA ARG A 25 -3.95 7.52 11.92
C ARG A 25 -3.59 8.31 10.67
N ASP A 26 -2.89 9.41 10.87
CA ASP A 26 -2.37 10.20 9.76
C ASP A 26 -1.07 9.55 9.26
N TYR A 27 -1.16 8.88 8.12
CA TYR A 27 -0.03 8.24 7.45
C TYR A 27 0.62 9.15 6.40
N ARG A 28 0.20 10.40 6.28
CA ARG A 28 0.79 11.36 5.34
C ARG A 28 2.15 11.80 5.88
N PHE A 29 3.13 11.90 4.99
CA PHE A 29 4.44 12.45 5.30
C PHE A 29 4.93 13.27 4.10
N ASP A 30 5.68 14.34 4.37
CA ASP A 30 6.43 15.11 3.40
C ASP A 30 7.82 15.38 4.00
N GLY A 31 8.85 14.79 3.41
CA GLY A 31 10.18 14.72 4.01
C GLY A 31 10.32 13.58 5.04
N SER A 32 10.75 13.91 6.26
CA SER A 32 10.93 12.93 7.33
C SER A 32 9.57 12.41 7.85
N MET A 33 9.55 11.17 8.32
CA MET A 33 8.34 10.52 8.83
C MET A 33 8.58 9.94 10.22
N SER A 34 7.51 9.74 10.98
CA SER A 34 7.59 8.98 12.23
C SER A 34 7.95 7.52 11.96
N GLU A 35 8.55 6.86 12.94
CA GLU A 35 8.87 5.43 12.83
C GLU A 35 7.61 4.58 12.59
N GLU A 36 6.48 4.95 13.20
CA GLU A 36 5.21 4.28 13.01
C GLU A 36 4.74 4.32 11.54
N VAL A 37 4.82 5.50 10.90
CA VAL A 37 4.49 5.68 9.49
C VAL A 37 5.45 4.89 8.61
N LEU A 38 6.75 4.92 8.91
CA LEU A 38 7.75 4.14 8.19
C LEU A 38 7.47 2.64 8.27
N ARG A 39 7.19 2.11 9.45
CA ARG A 39 6.88 0.68 9.65
C ARG A 39 5.61 0.28 8.92
N SER A 40 4.59 1.14 8.91
CA SER A 40 3.35 0.90 8.16
C SER A 40 3.57 0.93 6.64
N TYR A 41 4.49 1.76 6.14
CA TYR A 41 4.84 1.78 4.72
C TYR A 41 5.62 0.52 4.32
N LEU A 42 6.64 0.17 5.12
CA LEU A 42 7.51 -0.98 4.85
C LEU A 42 6.77 -2.32 4.96
N SER A 43 5.76 -2.44 5.83
CA SER A 43 4.99 -3.69 5.97
C SER A 43 4.23 -4.10 4.71
N GLY A 44 3.90 -3.14 3.84
CA GLY A 44 3.25 -3.38 2.54
C GLY A 44 4.18 -3.14 1.34
N SER A 45 5.48 -2.98 1.54
CA SER A 45 6.43 -2.69 0.48
C SER A 45 7.20 -3.94 0.04
N MET A 46 7.36 -4.14 -1.26
CA MET A 46 8.18 -5.21 -1.82
C MET A 46 8.98 -4.71 -3.01
N THR A 47 10.26 -5.10 -3.10
CA THR A 47 11.04 -4.89 -4.32
C THR A 47 10.75 -6.03 -5.29
N THR A 48 10.24 -5.68 -6.46
CA THR A 48 9.95 -6.63 -7.53
C THR A 48 10.89 -6.31 -8.68
N MET A 49 11.57 -7.30 -9.24
CA MET A 49 12.33 -7.10 -10.46
C MET A 49 11.51 -7.57 -11.65
N TYR A 50 11.46 -6.74 -12.70
CA TYR A 50 10.87 -7.06 -14.00
C TYR A 50 9.35 -7.28 -14.09
N LEU A 51 8.59 -7.00 -13.03
CA LEU A 51 7.13 -7.20 -12.98
C LEU A 51 6.42 -6.69 -14.24
N LEU A 52 6.78 -5.48 -14.69
CA LEU A 52 6.12 -4.83 -15.83
C LEU A 52 6.89 -4.96 -17.15
N THR A 53 8.14 -5.41 -17.13
CA THR A 53 8.98 -5.50 -18.33
C THR A 53 8.93 -6.87 -19.02
N GLY A 54 7.99 -7.73 -18.61
CA GLY A 54 7.63 -8.96 -19.33
C GLY A 54 8.54 -10.16 -19.06
N HIS A 55 9.18 -10.22 -17.89
CA HIS A 55 9.90 -11.40 -17.47
C HIS A 55 9.02 -12.28 -16.56
N GLY A 56 8.89 -13.56 -16.90
CA GLY A 56 8.00 -14.49 -16.21
C GLY A 56 6.52 -14.28 -16.54
N ASP A 57 5.66 -15.00 -15.83
CA ASP A 57 4.21 -14.87 -15.96
C ASP A 57 3.73 -13.65 -15.17
N PHE A 58 3.12 -12.69 -15.85
CA PHE A 58 2.64 -11.47 -15.22
C PHE A 58 1.49 -11.73 -14.24
N ASP A 59 0.55 -12.58 -14.61
CA ASP A 59 -0.66 -12.82 -13.81
C ASP A 59 -0.32 -13.63 -12.55
N ASP A 60 0.60 -14.60 -12.67
CA ASP A 60 1.07 -15.35 -11.50
C ASP A 60 1.89 -14.48 -10.53
N ASN A 61 2.76 -13.61 -11.05
CA ASN A 61 3.49 -12.65 -10.24
C ASN A 61 2.54 -11.67 -9.55
N LEU A 62 1.53 -11.17 -10.26
CA LEU A 62 0.53 -10.28 -9.68
C LEU A 62 -0.26 -10.98 -8.56
N ARG A 63 -0.74 -12.21 -8.81
CA ARG A 63 -1.41 -13.05 -7.80
C ARG A 63 -0.56 -13.21 -6.54
N MET A 64 0.74 -13.48 -6.70
CA MET A 64 1.67 -13.61 -5.57
C MET A 64 1.75 -12.30 -4.77
N LEU A 65 1.96 -11.16 -5.43
CA LEU A 65 2.07 -9.85 -4.77
C LEU A 65 0.78 -9.48 -4.03
N THR A 66 -0.37 -9.74 -4.64
CA THR A 66 -1.69 -9.56 -4.02
C THR A 66 -1.82 -10.41 -2.75
N ASN A 67 -1.47 -11.70 -2.83
CA ASN A 67 -1.55 -12.60 -1.69
C ASN A 67 -0.56 -12.25 -0.57
N CYS A 68 0.58 -11.64 -0.90
CA CYS A 68 1.53 -11.10 0.08
C CYS A 68 1.09 -9.76 0.70
N GLY A 69 -0.02 -9.17 0.25
CA GLY A 69 -0.51 -7.88 0.76
C GLY A 69 0.34 -6.69 0.33
N VAL A 70 1.04 -6.79 -0.80
CA VAL A 70 1.88 -5.70 -1.32
C VAL A 70 1.02 -4.53 -1.76
N LYS A 71 1.36 -3.33 -1.28
CA LYS A 71 0.76 -2.05 -1.65
C LYS A 71 1.73 -1.16 -2.44
N PHE A 72 3.03 -1.34 -2.22
CA PHE A 72 4.08 -0.55 -2.86
C PHE A 72 5.13 -1.47 -3.49
N ALA A 73 5.13 -1.57 -4.82
CA ALA A 73 6.12 -2.35 -5.56
C ALA A 73 7.26 -1.46 -6.06
N GLY A 74 8.45 -1.61 -5.46
CA GLY A 74 9.67 -0.98 -5.95
C GLY A 74 10.21 -1.71 -7.19
N ARG A 75 10.91 -0.97 -8.07
CA ARG A 75 11.57 -1.51 -9.27
C ARG A 75 10.66 -2.32 -10.22
N ALA A 76 9.35 -2.07 -10.18
CA ALA A 76 8.37 -2.77 -11.03
C ALA A 76 8.69 -2.66 -12.53
N VAL A 77 9.22 -1.51 -12.96
CA VAL A 77 9.92 -1.35 -14.23
C VAL A 77 11.42 -1.40 -13.96
N TYR A 78 12.11 -2.41 -14.49
CA TYR A 78 13.54 -2.57 -14.26
C TYR A 78 14.25 -3.25 -15.44
N GLN A 79 15.45 -2.78 -15.76
CA GLN A 79 16.34 -3.39 -16.75
C GLN A 79 17.79 -2.94 -16.52
N TRP A 80 18.76 -3.84 -16.68
CA TRP A 80 20.20 -3.56 -16.65
C TRP A 80 20.73 -2.95 -17.95
N GLY A 81 20.05 -3.19 -19.08
CA GLY A 81 20.36 -2.63 -20.40
C GLY A 81 21.25 -3.51 -21.27
N ARG A 82 21.69 -4.67 -20.75
CA ARG A 82 22.54 -5.66 -21.44
C ARG A 82 21.91 -7.05 -21.54
N GLU A 83 20.66 -7.21 -21.13
CA GLU A 83 19.88 -8.43 -21.36
C GLU A 83 19.63 -8.64 -22.86
N GLU A 84 19.03 -9.77 -23.21
CA GLU A 84 18.60 -10.04 -24.58
C GLU A 84 17.78 -8.87 -25.16
N SER A 85 18.14 -8.43 -26.36
CA SER A 85 17.66 -7.21 -27.05
C SER A 85 18.13 -5.84 -26.50
N GLY A 86 18.83 -5.80 -25.36
CA GLY A 86 19.57 -4.65 -24.83
C GLY A 86 18.80 -3.33 -24.69
N ALA A 87 19.54 -2.22 -24.73
CA ALA A 87 19.00 -0.86 -24.70
C ALA A 87 17.99 -0.54 -25.84
N PRO A 88 18.16 -1.04 -27.08
CA PRO A 88 17.19 -0.79 -28.15
C PRO A 88 15.77 -1.32 -27.87
N ALA A 89 15.63 -2.32 -27.00
CA ALA A 89 14.33 -2.86 -26.63
C ALA A 89 13.59 -2.06 -25.54
N ILE A 90 14.25 -1.08 -24.91
CA ILE A 90 13.68 -0.29 -23.82
C ILE A 90 12.36 0.37 -24.23
N PRO A 91 12.24 1.08 -25.38
CA PRO A 91 10.97 1.72 -25.75
C PRO A 91 9.81 0.72 -25.83
N ARG A 92 10.02 -0.43 -26.50
CA ARG A 92 9.01 -1.49 -26.60
C ARG A 92 8.64 -2.06 -25.22
N LYS A 93 9.62 -2.27 -24.34
CA LYS A 93 9.38 -2.78 -22.98
C LYS A 93 8.61 -1.79 -22.13
N LEU A 94 8.84 -0.48 -22.31
CA LEU A 94 8.09 0.57 -21.63
C LEU A 94 6.62 0.62 -22.10
N GLU A 95 6.35 0.43 -23.39
CA GLU A 95 4.96 0.33 -23.87
C GLU A 95 4.24 -0.89 -23.25
N GLY A 96 4.86 -2.07 -23.28
CA GLY A 96 4.29 -3.24 -22.61
C GLY A 96 4.16 -3.08 -21.08
N ALA A 97 5.03 -2.27 -20.47
CA ALA A 97 4.91 -1.93 -19.05
C ALA A 97 3.70 -1.03 -18.77
N LYS A 98 3.37 -0.08 -19.64
CA LYS A 98 2.15 0.74 -19.53
C LYS A 98 0.90 -0.13 -19.62
N GLU A 99 0.85 -1.06 -20.58
CA GLU A 99 -0.28 -1.99 -20.75
C GLU A 99 -0.50 -2.85 -19.49
N ARG A 100 0.58 -3.38 -18.89
CA ARG A 100 0.50 -4.17 -17.66
C ARG A 100 0.17 -3.33 -16.44
N ALA A 101 0.72 -2.12 -16.31
CA ALA A 101 0.37 -1.20 -15.23
C ALA A 101 -1.12 -0.85 -15.25
N ALA A 102 -1.71 -0.74 -16.45
CA ALA A 102 -3.14 -0.55 -16.65
C ALA A 102 -4.00 -1.78 -16.33
N LYS A 103 -3.45 -2.86 -15.76
CA LYS A 103 -4.19 -3.99 -15.19
C LYS A 103 -4.12 -4.08 -13.67
N ILE A 104 -3.30 -3.22 -13.04
CA ILE A 104 -3.08 -3.22 -11.59
C ILE A 104 -4.01 -2.16 -10.99
N HIS A 105 -5.10 -2.59 -10.35
CA HIS A 105 -6.10 -1.75 -9.67
C HIS A 105 -6.62 -2.43 -8.42
#